data_AF-A0A5C6DIF0-F1
#
_entry.id   AF-A0A5C6DIF0-F1
#
_cell.length_a   1.000
_cell.length_b   1.000
_cell.length_c   1.000
_cell.angle_alpha   90.00
_cell.angle_beta   90.00
_cell.angle_gamma   90.00
#
_symmetry.space_group_name_H-M   'P 1'
#
loop_
_entity.id
_entity.type
_entity.pdbx_description
1 polymer ?
#
loop_
_entity_poly.entity_id
_entity_poly.type
_entity_poly.pdbx_seq_one_letter_code
_entity_poly.pdbx_strand_id
1 'polypeptide(L)'
;MANLFRVMMHSVAANLLVRIRQIVEIVPEIDQFANAEIPLEAQSPGGKRRHHTRRRRRDPLGEGHACTWRTHVIKVACRVIVRTRRVRVQFSSSWPWANHLKRVADLLSGYARPDLNSA
;
A
#
# COMPACT_ATOMS: atom_id res chain seq x y z
N MET A 1 -10.36 -25.85 10.07
CA MET A 1 -10.71 -25.34 8.71
C MET A 1 -10.53 -23.84 8.51
N ALA A 2 -10.55 -22.99 9.54
CA ALA A 2 -10.40 -21.52 9.39
C ALA A 2 -8.99 -21.03 8.97
N ASN A 3 -8.03 -21.91 8.71
CA ASN A 3 -6.64 -21.54 8.41
C ASN A 3 -6.39 -21.39 6.90
N LEU A 4 -6.87 -22.33 6.08
CA LEU A 4 -6.61 -22.29 4.64
C LEU A 4 -7.29 -21.08 3.97
N PHE A 5 -8.56 -20.80 4.30
CA PHE A 5 -9.27 -19.63 3.80
C PHE A 5 -8.53 -18.33 4.15
N ARG A 6 -8.05 -18.18 5.39
CA ARG A 6 -7.27 -17.01 5.81
C ARG A 6 -5.97 -16.87 5.04
N VAL A 7 -5.23 -17.97 4.87
CA VAL A 7 -4.00 -18.00 4.05
C VAL A 7 -4.30 -17.57 2.62
N MET A 8 -5.33 -18.13 1.98
CA MET A 8 -5.74 -17.75 0.63
C MET A 8 -6.09 -16.27 0.54
N MET A 9 -6.87 -15.73 1.48
CA MET A 9 -7.22 -14.31 1.51
C MET A 9 -5.99 -13.41 1.67
N HIS A 10 -5.03 -13.81 2.51
CA HIS A 10 -3.77 -13.08 2.65
C HIS A 10 -2.93 -13.13 1.38
N SER A 11 -2.82 -14.29 0.72
CA SER A 11 -2.11 -14.44 -0.56
C SER A 11 -2.76 -13.60 -1.65
N VAL A 12 -4.09 -13.62 -1.78
CA VAL A 12 -4.83 -12.80 -2.75
C VAL A 12 -4.61 -11.31 -2.48
N ALA A 13 -4.71 -10.88 -1.22
CA ALA A 13 -4.47 -9.48 -0.85
C ALA A 13 -3.04 -9.02 -1.17
N ALA A 14 -2.03 -9.86 -0.89
CA ALA A 14 -0.64 -9.57 -1.21
C ALA A 14 -0.40 -9.47 -2.72
N ASN A 15 -0.91 -10.43 -3.49
CA ASN A 15 -0.82 -10.41 -4.95
C ASN A 15 -1.52 -9.19 -5.56
N LEU A 16 -2.71 -8.85 -5.06
CA LEU A 16 -3.45 -7.68 -5.51
C LEU A 16 -2.66 -6.40 -5.23
N LEU A 17 -2.02 -6.27 -4.08
CA LEU A 17 -1.17 -5.11 -3.81
C LEU A 17 -0.03 -5.02 -4.82
N VAL A 18 0.73 -6.09 -5.01
CA VAL A 18 1.89 -6.07 -5.93
C VAL A 18 1.44 -5.62 -7.32
N ARG A 19 0.29 -6.12 -7.80
CA ARG A 19 -0.29 -5.70 -9.08
C ARG A 19 -0.69 -4.22 -9.07
N ILE A 20 -1.39 -3.74 -8.05
CA ILE A 20 -1.77 -2.32 -7.94
C ILE A 20 -0.53 -1.43 -7.94
N ARG A 21 0.55 -1.82 -7.25
CA ARG A 21 1.82 -1.06 -7.22
C ARG A 21 2.48 -0.95 -8.59
N GLN A 22 2.47 -2.03 -9.36
CA GLN A 22 2.98 -2.04 -10.73
C GLN A 22 2.18 -1.08 -11.62
N ILE A 23 0.85 -1.07 -11.48
CA ILE A 23 -0.03 -0.21 -12.29
C ILE A 23 0.12 1.26 -11.93
N VAL A 24 0.21 1.56 -10.63
CA VAL A 24 0.31 2.94 -10.14
C VAL A 24 1.72 3.52 -10.32
N GLU A 25 2.68 2.71 -10.81
CA GLU A 25 4.09 3.08 -10.91
C GLU A 25 4.61 3.72 -9.62
N ILE A 26 4.27 3.11 -8.47
CA ILE A 26 4.92 3.47 -7.22
C ILE A 26 6.32 2.88 -7.30
N VAL A 27 7.21 3.56 -8.00
CA VAL A 27 8.66 3.40 -7.82
C VAL A 27 8.89 3.88 -6.40
N PRO A 28 9.17 2.98 -5.44
CA PRO A 28 9.63 3.46 -4.16
C PRO A 28 10.89 4.25 -4.50
N GLU A 29 10.90 5.54 -4.18
CA GLU A 29 12.17 6.20 -3.90
C GLU A 29 12.73 5.43 -2.71
N ILE A 30 13.48 4.35 -3.01
CA ILE A 30 14.33 3.70 -2.05
C ILE A 30 15.24 4.84 -1.65
N ASP A 31 14.97 5.37 -0.48
CA ASP A 31 15.86 6.28 0.22
C ASP A 31 17.09 5.42 0.46
N GLN A 32 17.95 5.33 -0.55
CA GLN A 32 19.33 5.02 -0.32
C GLN A 32 19.71 6.08 0.70
N PHE A 33 19.82 5.68 1.95
CA PHE A 33 20.73 6.31 2.89
C PHE A 33 22.12 6.17 2.30
N ALA A 34 22.35 6.81 1.15
CA ALA A 34 23.37 6.45 0.19
C ALA A 34 24.77 6.66 0.76
N ASN A 35 24.87 7.22 1.97
CA ASN A 35 26.09 7.47 2.72
C ASN A 35 25.88 7.37 4.25
N ALA A 36 25.04 6.46 4.76
CA ALA A 36 25.04 6.19 6.19
C ALA A 36 26.16 5.19 6.49
N GLU A 37 27.28 5.68 7.01
CA GLU A 37 28.42 4.87 7.49
C GLU A 37 27.99 3.76 8.47
N ILE A 38 26.81 3.94 9.09
CA ILE A 38 26.22 3.05 10.09
C ILE A 38 24.91 2.44 9.53
N PRO A 39 24.82 1.09 9.47
CA PRO A 39 23.60 0.38 9.09
C PRO A 39 22.39 0.83 9.92
N LEU A 40 21.19 0.84 9.32
CA LEU A 40 19.95 1.28 9.97
C LEU A 40 19.71 0.57 11.32
N GLU A 41 20.06 -0.72 11.38
CA GLU A 41 19.95 -1.59 12.55
C GLU A 41 20.83 -1.11 13.71
N ALA A 42 21.96 -0.47 13.40
CA ALA A 42 22.92 0.07 14.35
C ALA A 42 22.69 1.57 14.66
N GLN A 43 21.76 2.24 13.99
CA GLN A 43 21.43 3.63 14.28
C GLN A 43 20.69 3.80 15.61
N SER A 44 20.75 5.02 16.15
CA SER A 44 20.01 5.40 17.35
C SER A 44 18.48 5.24 17.14
N PRO A 45 17.70 5.04 18.23
CA PRO A 45 16.24 4.95 18.14
C PRO A 45 15.59 6.16 17.43
N GLY A 46 16.17 7.35 17.59
CA GLY A 46 15.72 8.56 16.90
C GLY A 46 15.95 8.51 15.38
N GLY A 47 17.12 8.04 14.94
CA GLY A 47 17.45 7.83 13.53
C GLY A 47 16.51 6.82 12.87
N LYS A 48 16.31 5.67 13.52
CA LYS A 48 15.33 4.64 13.09
C LYS A 48 13.92 5.22 12.96
N ARG A 49 13.45 5.99 13.95
CA ARG A 49 12.11 6.60 13.92
C ARG A 49 11.97 7.62 12.78
N ARG A 50 12.98 8.46 12.55
CA ARG A 50 12.98 9.45 11.47
C ARG A 50 12.97 8.76 10.11
N HIS A 51 13.79 7.73 9.93
CA HIS A 51 13.78 6.89 8.74
C HIS A 51 12.40 6.28 8.49
N HIS A 52 11.84 5.54 9.45
CA HIS A 52 10.53 4.92 9.28
C HIS A 52 9.42 5.92 9.00
N THR A 53 9.47 7.12 9.59
CA THR A 53 8.48 8.18 9.34
C THR A 53 8.62 8.76 7.93
N ARG A 54 9.85 9.07 7.50
CA ARG A 54 10.12 9.59 6.15
C ARG A 54 9.76 8.56 5.08
N ARG A 55 10.16 7.30 5.29
CA ARG A 55 9.81 6.17 4.43
C ARG A 55 8.29 6.03 4.29
N ARG A 56 7.52 6.08 5.38
CA ARG A 56 6.04 6.00 5.31
C ARG A 56 5.38 7.14 4.54
N ARG A 57 6.00 8.32 4.50
CA ARG A 57 5.51 9.45 3.71
C ARG A 57 5.77 9.26 2.21
N ARG A 58 6.87 8.61 1.85
CA ARG A 58 7.31 8.40 0.46
C ARG A 58 6.78 7.10 -0.15
N ASP A 59 6.80 6.01 0.62
CA ASP A 59 6.18 4.72 0.29
C ASP A 59 5.25 4.26 1.43
N PRO A 60 3.99 4.74 1.43
CA PRO A 60 2.98 4.39 2.43
C PRO A 60 2.64 2.89 2.47
N LEU A 61 2.97 2.15 1.41
CA LEU A 61 2.64 0.73 1.20
C LEU A 61 3.91 -0.14 1.10
N GLY A 62 5.06 0.34 1.60
CA GLY A 62 6.37 -0.34 1.50
C GLY A 62 6.47 -1.62 2.33
N GLU A 63 7.64 -1.91 2.91
CA GLU A 63 8.05 -3.23 3.47
C GLU A 63 7.23 -3.83 4.64
N GLY A 64 6.01 -3.37 4.95
CA GLY A 64 5.19 -4.17 5.85
C GLY A 64 4.70 -5.44 5.15
N HIS A 65 4.24 -6.41 5.93
CA HIS A 65 3.47 -7.53 5.40
C HIS A 65 2.02 -7.07 5.17
N ALA A 66 1.25 -7.74 4.30
CA ALA A 66 -0.16 -7.38 4.09
C ALA A 66 -0.98 -7.28 5.40
N CYS A 67 -0.59 -8.03 6.42
CA CYS A 67 -1.16 -8.01 7.77
C CYS A 67 -0.47 -7.03 8.76
N THR A 68 0.71 -6.49 8.42
CA THR A 68 1.50 -5.58 9.26
C THR A 68 1.84 -4.26 8.56
N TRP A 69 1.22 -3.95 7.42
CA TRP A 69 1.27 -2.62 6.83
C TRP A 69 0.73 -1.65 7.86
N ARG A 70 1.66 -1.04 8.61
CA ARG A 70 1.50 0.30 9.17
C ARG A 70 1.51 1.25 7.99
N THR A 71 0.47 1.14 7.18
CA THR A 71 0.03 2.18 6.29
C THR A 71 -0.07 3.46 7.09
N HIS A 72 0.13 4.58 6.42
CA HIS A 72 -0.08 5.89 7.01
C HIS A 72 -1.53 5.98 7.48
N VAL A 73 -1.78 5.59 8.73
CA VAL A 73 -3.08 5.38 9.37
C VAL A 73 -4.18 5.00 8.37
N ILE A 74 -4.18 3.78 7.80
CA ILE A 74 -5.44 3.16 7.34
C ILE A 74 -6.16 2.65 8.59
N LYS A 75 -6.53 3.60 9.45
CA LYS A 75 -7.69 3.50 10.32
C LYS A 75 -8.50 4.74 10.02
N VAL A 76 -9.00 4.82 8.80
CA VAL A 76 -10.01 5.80 8.42
C VAL A 76 -11.35 5.16 8.71
N ALA A 77 -12.19 5.86 9.48
CA ALA A 77 -13.59 5.50 9.55
C ALA A 77 -14.16 5.65 8.15
N CYS A 78 -14.59 4.54 7.55
CA CYS A 78 -15.21 4.52 6.25
C CYS A 78 -16.56 3.81 6.34
N ARG A 79 -17.49 4.21 5.47
CA ARG A 79 -18.75 3.49 5.30
C ARG A 79 -18.60 2.54 4.12
N VAL A 80 -18.66 1.24 4.41
CA VAL A 80 -18.67 0.20 3.39
C VAL A 80 -20.11 -0.15 3.04
N ILE A 81 -20.50 0.07 1.79
CA ILE A 81 -21.83 -0.25 1.27
C ILE A 81 -21.67 -1.36 0.24
N VAL A 82 -22.08 -2.57 0.61
CA VAL A 82 -22.06 -3.74 -0.27
C VAL A 82 -23.39 -3.83 -1.01
N ARG A 83 -23.32 -4.06 -2.33
CA ARG A 83 -24.47 -4.34 -3.21
C ARG A 83 -24.12 -5.55 -4.07
N THR A 84 -25.13 -6.14 -4.72
CA THR A 84 -24.98 -7.36 -5.53
C THR A 84 -23.88 -7.28 -6.59
N ARG A 85 -23.68 -6.12 -7.22
CA ARG A 85 -22.70 -5.93 -8.31
C ARG A 85 -21.49 -5.07 -7.95
N ARG A 86 -21.47 -4.44 -6.77
CA ARG A 86 -20.40 -3.49 -6.41
C ARG A 86 -20.26 -3.30 -4.92
N VAL A 87 -19.04 -3.02 -4.50
CA VAL A 87 -18.72 -2.51 -3.16
C VAL A 87 -18.40 -1.02 -3.31
N ARG A 88 -19.11 -0.16 -2.56
CA ARG A 88 -18.80 1.28 -2.46
C ARG A 88 -18.17 1.54 -1.12
N VAL A 89 -17.02 2.21 -1.10
CA VAL A 89 -16.37 2.63 0.14
C VAL A 89 -16.37 4.15 0.18
N GLN A 90 -17.02 4.71 1.20
CA GLN A 90 -17.09 6.16 1.41
C GLN A 90 -16.12 6.55 2.52
N PHE A 91 -15.32 7.59 2.27
CA PHE A 91 -14.33 8.10 3.21
C PHE A 91 -14.66 9.56 3.56
N SER A 92 -14.19 10.03 4.71
CA SER A 92 -14.29 11.46 5.05
C SER A 92 -13.55 12.30 4.00
N SER A 93 -14.15 13.39 3.56
CA SER A 93 -13.49 14.38 2.70
C SER A 93 -12.32 15.07 3.39
N SER A 94 -12.34 15.15 4.73
CA SER A 94 -11.23 15.68 5.53
C SER A 94 -10.06 14.71 5.71
N TRP A 95 -10.14 13.49 5.16
CA TRP A 95 -9.05 12.53 5.29
C TRP A 95 -7.84 12.97 4.43
N PRO A 96 -6.65 13.17 5.02
CA PRO A 96 -5.50 13.75 4.31
C PRO A 96 -5.03 12.96 3.07
N TRP A 97 -5.38 11.68 2.97
CA TRP A 97 -4.97 10.79 1.88
C TRP A 97 -6.06 10.57 0.82
N ALA A 98 -7.19 11.27 0.91
CA ALA A 98 -8.31 11.11 -0.04
C ALA A 98 -7.89 11.37 -1.49
N ASN A 99 -7.07 12.40 -1.74
CA ASN A 99 -6.57 12.71 -3.09
C ASN A 99 -5.62 11.63 -3.63
N HIS A 100 -4.80 11.04 -2.77
CA HIS A 100 -3.93 9.93 -3.15
C HIS A 100 -4.76 8.69 -3.53
N LEU A 101 -5.76 8.35 -2.71
CA LEU A 101 -6.68 7.25 -3.01
C LEU A 101 -7.45 7.49 -4.33
N LYS A 102 -7.93 8.72 -4.57
CA LYS A 102 -8.61 9.08 -5.82
C LYS A 102 -7.69 8.84 -7.02
N ARG A 103 -6.45 9.33 -6.98
CA ARG A 103 -5.46 9.12 -8.04
C ARG A 103 -5.23 7.63 -8.33
N VAL A 104 -5.07 6.81 -7.29
CA VAL A 104 -4.92 5.36 -7.42
C VAL A 104 -6.15 4.74 -8.09
N ALA A 105 -7.37 5.13 -7.67
CA ALA A 105 -8.60 4.62 -8.24
C ALA A 105 -8.79 5.01 -9.71
N ASP A 106 -8.42 6.24 -10.08
CA ASP A 106 -8.49 6.74 -11.46
C ASP A 106 -7.53 5.94 -12.37
N LEU A 107 -6.29 5.70 -11.93
CA LEU A 107 -5.32 4.87 -12.65
C LEU A 107 -5.79 3.42 -12.83
N LEU A 108 -6.35 2.82 -11.78
CA LEU A 108 -6.87 1.46 -11.84
C LEU A 108 -8.11 1.34 -12.74
N SER A 109 -8.93 2.38 -12.81
CA SER A 109 -10.13 2.40 -13.66
C SER A 109 -9.77 2.45 -15.15
N GLY A 110 -8.64 3.07 -15.49
CA GLY A 110 -8.10 3.09 -16.86
C GLY A 110 -7.23 1.88 -17.22
N TYR A 111 -6.95 0.97 -16.28
CA TYR A 111 -6.08 -0.18 -16.53
C TYR A 111 -6.80 -1.23 -17.37
N ALA A 112 -6.43 -1.32 -18.65
CA ALA A 112 -6.70 -2.47 -19.49
C ALA A 112 -5.64 -3.55 -19.20
N ARG A 113 -6.08 -4.77 -18.89
CA ARG A 113 -5.16 -5.90 -18.70
C ARG A 113 -4.38 -6.10 -20.01
N PRO A 114 -3.03 -6.07 -19.99
CA PRO A 114 -2.26 -6.36 -21.19
C PRO A 114 -2.51 -7.81 -21.62
N ASP A 115 -2.61 -8.02 -22.93
CA ASP A 115 -2.85 -9.34 -23.51
C ASP A 115 -1.71 -10.28 -23.12
N LEU A 116 -2.06 -11.40 -22.47
CA LEU A 116 -1.10 -12.39 -21.97
C LEU A 116 -0.36 -13.14 -23.10
N ASN A 117 -0.74 -12.89 -24.36
CA ASN A 117 -0.24 -13.59 -25.55
C ASN A 117 0.74 -12.74 -26.39
N SER A 118 1.17 -11.58 -25.90
CA SER A 118 2.09 -10.68 -26.62
C SER A 118 3.55 -10.80 -26.18
N ALA A 119 3.94 -11.92 -25.57
CA ALA A 119 5.32 -12.23 -25.19
C ALA A 119 5.84 -13.44 -25.97
#